data_AF-A0A5E4PLJ3-F1
#
_entry.id   AF-A0A5E4PLJ3-F1
#
_cell.length_a   1.000
_cell.length_b   1.000
_cell.length_c   1.000
_cell.angle_alpha   90.00
_cell.angle_beta   90.00
_cell.angle_gamma   90.00
#
_symmetry.space_group_name_H-M   'P 1'
#
loop_
_entity.id
_entity.type
_entity.pdbx_description
1 polymer ?
#
loop_
_entity_poly.entity_id
_entity_poly.type
_entity_poly.pdbx_seq_one_letter_code
_entity_poly.pdbx_strand_id
1 'polypeptide(L)'
;MTEENRWISKKITKEHNTENLAELKRIWSEHPESERRTIIRRDRLLGELAPLRSLGDFRYKWPADILSKVAEPVIGSRAIPANYYTPPYLTAKPDIYYHRLTAKDKFLIIASDGLWDTMSAVEAVRLVGEHMKGKVFFNPLKLPQKNIQLGDVNELLLHRKESLKSKPKDRNAATHLIRHAIGGTEYGIDHSRLAHLLSLSSDVSRMFRDDMTVTVIYFDSEYLRQCPA
;
A
#
# COMPACT_ATOMS: atom_id res chain seq x y z
N MET A 1 9.37 -17.02 1.80
CA MET A 1 9.43 -18.14 0.84
C MET A 1 9.19 -19.42 1.61
N THR A 2 8.15 -20.17 1.27
CA THR A 2 7.97 -21.52 1.83
C THR A 2 8.98 -22.48 1.21
N GLU A 3 9.09 -23.68 1.77
CA GLU A 3 9.89 -24.78 1.23
C GLU A 3 9.53 -25.12 -0.24
N GLU A 4 8.35 -24.69 -0.70
CA GLU A 4 7.86 -24.81 -2.09
C GLU A 4 8.21 -23.62 -3.02
N ASN A 5 9.11 -22.71 -2.63
CA ASN A 5 9.57 -21.60 -3.48
C ASN A 5 8.47 -20.57 -3.87
N ARG A 6 7.31 -20.59 -3.19
CA ARG A 6 6.16 -19.69 -3.41
C ARG A 6 6.26 -18.43 -2.54
N TRP A 7 5.75 -17.32 -3.11
CA TRP A 7 5.59 -16.05 -2.41
C TRP A 7 4.24 -16.01 -1.69
N ILE A 8 4.25 -15.58 -0.42
CA ILE A 8 3.05 -15.45 0.39
C ILE A 8 2.91 -13.98 0.77
N SER A 9 1.73 -13.41 0.54
CA SER A 9 1.39 -12.10 1.06
C SER A 9 0.82 -12.23 2.47
N LYS A 10 1.34 -11.41 3.39
CA LYS A 10 0.80 -11.26 4.74
C LYS A 10 0.38 -9.81 4.91
N LYS A 11 -0.94 -9.58 4.97
CA LYS A 11 -1.49 -8.26 5.23
C LYS A 11 -1.28 -7.91 6.71
N ILE A 12 -0.67 -6.76 6.98
CA ILE A 12 -0.29 -6.33 8.34
C ILE A 12 -1.08 -5.11 8.86
N THR A 13 -1.82 -4.43 7.97
CA THR A 13 -2.74 -3.34 8.32
C THR A 13 -4.16 -3.70 7.89
N LYS A 14 -5.14 -3.08 8.54
CA LYS A 14 -6.54 -3.10 8.11
C LYS A 14 -6.89 -1.71 7.62
N GLU A 15 -7.60 -1.63 6.52
CA GLU A 15 -8.10 -0.37 6.00
C GLU A 15 -9.09 0.23 6.99
N HIS A 16 -8.97 1.53 7.24
CA HIS A 16 -9.92 2.28 8.06
C HIS A 16 -10.97 2.91 7.16
N ASN A 17 -11.77 2.07 6.50
CA ASN A 17 -12.87 2.46 5.62
C ASN A 17 -14.15 1.73 6.03
N THR A 18 -15.24 1.94 5.29
CA THR A 18 -16.55 1.35 5.58
C THR A 18 -16.66 -0.16 5.35
N GLU A 19 -15.69 -0.77 4.66
CA GLU A 19 -15.62 -2.23 4.50
C GLU A 19 -15.12 -2.91 5.79
N ASN A 20 -14.45 -2.15 6.68
CA ASN A 20 -13.98 -2.65 7.96
C ASN A 20 -15.09 -2.58 9.03
N LEU A 21 -15.78 -3.70 9.22
CA LEU A 21 -16.85 -3.83 10.22
C LEU A 21 -16.39 -3.50 11.66
N ALA A 22 -15.11 -3.70 11.99
CA ALA A 22 -14.60 -3.33 13.32
C ALA A 22 -14.54 -1.81 13.50
N GLU A 23 -14.18 -1.06 12.44
CA GLU A 23 -14.23 0.40 12.46
C GLU A 23 -15.65 0.91 12.52
N LEU A 24 -16.58 0.33 11.76
CA LEU A 24 -17.99 0.71 11.83
C LEU A 24 -18.55 0.53 13.25
N LYS A 25 -18.27 -0.63 13.88
CA LYS A 25 -18.68 -0.90 15.27
C LYS A 25 -18.07 0.09 16.26
N ARG A 26 -16.78 0.43 16.10
CA ARG A 26 -16.10 1.43 16.93
C ARG A 26 -16.84 2.76 16.87
N ILE A 27 -17.05 3.29 15.66
CA ILE A 27 -17.69 4.60 15.50
C ILE A 27 -19.12 4.56 16.03
N TRP A 28 -19.91 3.51 15.74
CA TRP A 28 -21.27 3.41 16.29
C TRP A 28 -21.29 3.35 17.81
N SER A 29 -20.27 2.80 18.47
CA SER A 29 -20.18 2.79 19.93
C SER A 29 -19.74 4.12 20.55
N GLU A 30 -19.13 5.01 19.76
CA GLU A 30 -18.66 6.33 20.21
C GLU A 30 -19.78 7.39 20.19
N HIS A 31 -20.91 7.10 19.54
CA HIS A 31 -22.02 8.03 19.35
C HIS A 31 -23.37 7.42 19.77
N PRO A 32 -24.40 8.25 20.05
CA PRO A 32 -25.75 7.77 20.34
C PRO A 32 -26.38 6.95 19.20
N GLU A 33 -27.21 5.96 19.53
CA GLU A 33 -27.89 5.09 18.55
C GLU A 33 -28.76 5.90 17.55
N SER A 34 -29.27 7.07 17.95
CA SER A 34 -30.01 7.98 17.08
C SER A 34 -29.22 8.44 15.86
N GLU A 35 -27.89 8.49 15.96
CA GLU A 35 -27.00 8.95 14.89
C GLU A 35 -26.49 7.81 13.99
N ARG A 36 -26.81 6.56 14.31
CA ARG A 36 -26.28 5.38 13.60
C ARG A 36 -26.52 5.41 12.09
N ARG A 37 -27.64 5.99 11.66
CA ARG A 37 -28.02 6.13 10.24
C ARG A 37 -27.40 7.35 9.55
N THR A 38 -26.87 8.30 10.31
CA THR A 38 -26.33 9.55 9.78
C THR A 38 -24.81 9.60 9.77
N ILE A 39 -24.16 8.88 10.68
CA ILE A 39 -22.69 8.81 10.82
C ILE A 39 -22.03 8.27 9.55
N ILE A 40 -22.55 7.19 8.97
CA ILE A 40 -22.06 6.62 7.71
C ILE A 40 -23.16 6.71 6.68
N ARG A 41 -22.90 7.43 5.59
CA ARG A 41 -23.83 7.60 4.48
C ARG A 41 -23.08 7.44 3.18
N ARG A 42 -23.66 6.72 2.21
CA ARG A 42 -23.02 6.47 0.90
C ARG A 42 -21.56 6.00 1.06
N ASP A 43 -21.35 5.08 2.01
CA ASP A 43 -20.05 4.51 2.33
C ASP A 43 -18.97 5.51 2.74
N ARG A 44 -19.39 6.66 3.31
CA ARG A 44 -18.50 7.74 3.76
C ARG A 44 -18.92 8.29 5.12
N LEU A 45 -17.96 8.70 5.93
CA LEU A 45 -18.17 9.42 7.19
C LEU A 45 -18.91 10.74 6.91
N LEU A 46 -20.05 10.89 7.57
CA LEU A 46 -21.04 11.95 7.40
C LEU A 46 -21.48 12.17 5.93
N GLY A 47 -21.27 11.17 5.06
CA GLY A 47 -21.54 11.28 3.63
C GLY A 47 -20.44 11.98 2.81
N GLU A 48 -19.32 12.33 3.43
CA GLU A 48 -18.30 13.20 2.82
C GLU A 48 -16.90 12.56 2.78
N LEU A 49 -16.42 11.94 3.86
CA LEU A 49 -15.04 11.45 3.95
C LEU A 49 -14.96 9.92 3.83
N ALA A 50 -14.15 9.41 2.91
CA ALA A 50 -13.98 7.96 2.72
C ALA A 50 -13.16 7.30 3.86
N PRO A 51 -11.98 7.83 4.26
CA PRO A 51 -11.25 7.28 5.40
C PRO A 51 -11.96 7.61 6.72
N LEU A 52 -12.04 6.62 7.59
CA LEU A 52 -12.64 6.68 8.92
C LEU A 52 -11.64 7.06 10.02
N ARG A 53 -10.37 7.23 9.65
CA ARG A 53 -9.30 7.79 10.48
C ARG A 53 -8.38 8.63 9.60
N SER A 54 -7.98 9.80 10.08
CA SER A 54 -7.02 10.65 9.37
C SER A 54 -6.32 11.63 10.32
N LEU A 55 -5.17 12.13 9.90
CA LEU A 55 -4.56 13.32 10.46
C LEU A 55 -5.21 14.57 9.83
N GLY A 56 -5.20 15.70 10.53
CA GLY A 56 -5.86 16.91 10.02
C GLY A 56 -7.37 16.80 10.08
N ASP A 57 -8.08 17.14 9.00
CA ASP A 57 -9.54 17.01 8.87
C ASP A 57 -10.32 17.53 10.08
N PHE A 58 -9.90 18.71 10.57
CA PHE A 58 -10.38 19.31 11.80
C PHE A 58 -11.90 19.48 11.85
N ARG A 59 -12.55 19.65 10.69
CA ARG A 59 -14.01 19.79 10.57
C ARG A 59 -14.81 18.57 11.01
N TYR A 60 -14.16 17.40 11.16
CA TYR A 60 -14.80 16.20 11.73
C TYR A 60 -14.41 15.96 13.18
N LYS A 61 -13.59 16.83 13.78
CA LYS A 61 -12.99 16.66 15.11
C LYS A 61 -13.37 17.76 16.08
N TRP A 62 -13.42 19.01 15.63
CA TRP A 62 -13.60 20.15 16.51
C TRP A 62 -15.07 20.37 16.88
N PRO A 63 -15.34 20.90 18.08
CA PRO A 63 -16.67 21.36 18.46
C PRO A 63 -17.29 22.33 17.43
N ALA A 64 -18.60 22.24 17.24
CA ALA A 64 -19.33 23.03 16.25
C ALA A 64 -19.21 24.55 16.48
N ASP A 65 -19.15 24.99 17.75
CA ASP A 65 -18.99 26.40 18.11
C ASP A 65 -17.62 26.96 17.69
N ILE A 66 -16.56 26.16 17.78
CA ILE A 66 -15.23 26.52 17.29
C ILE A 66 -15.25 26.58 15.76
N LEU A 67 -15.89 25.61 15.10
CA LEU A 67 -16.02 25.61 13.64
C LEU A 67 -16.78 26.84 13.12
N SER A 68 -17.88 27.24 13.77
CA SER A 68 -18.61 28.46 13.40
C SER A 68 -17.78 29.73 13.60
N LYS A 69 -16.93 29.79 14.63
CA LYS A 69 -16.10 30.99 14.87
C LYS A 69 -14.90 31.09 13.93
N VAL A 70 -14.27 29.96 13.61
CA VAL A 70 -12.96 29.94 12.94
C VAL A 70 -13.06 29.51 11.48
N ALA A 71 -13.84 28.47 11.19
CA ALA A 71 -13.89 27.85 9.88
C ALA A 71 -14.98 28.45 8.98
N GLU A 72 -16.16 28.75 9.53
CA GLU A 72 -17.28 29.32 8.79
C GLU A 72 -16.98 30.66 8.09
N PRO A 73 -16.22 31.61 8.68
CA PRO A 73 -15.85 32.85 7.99
C PRO A 73 -14.96 32.64 6.75
N VAL A 74 -14.24 31.52 6.69
CA VAL A 74 -13.25 31.22 5.63
C VAL A 74 -13.82 30.25 4.60
N ILE A 75 -14.53 29.22 5.06
CA ILE A 75 -15.01 28.07 4.25
C ILE A 75 -16.51 28.19 3.94
N GLY A 76 -17.21 29.12 4.60
CA GLY A 76 -18.65 29.33 4.46
C GLY A 76 -19.48 28.31 5.24
N SER A 77 -20.78 28.27 4.96
CA SER A 77 -21.77 27.44 5.67
C SER A 77 -21.53 25.92 5.58
N ARG A 78 -20.62 25.48 4.70
CA ARG A 78 -20.19 24.07 4.59
C ARG A 78 -19.10 23.70 5.58
N ALA A 79 -18.60 24.62 6.39
CA ALA A 79 -17.58 24.35 7.40
C ALA A 79 -18.01 23.22 8.35
N ILE A 80 -19.29 23.23 8.76
CA ILE A 80 -19.88 22.23 9.64
C ILE A 80 -20.58 21.16 8.79
N PRO A 81 -20.19 19.88 8.90
CA PRO A 81 -20.86 18.79 8.20
C PRO A 81 -22.35 18.65 8.56
N ALA A 82 -23.13 18.03 7.69
CA ALA A 82 -24.52 17.70 8.02
C ALA A 82 -24.59 16.60 9.10
N ASN A 83 -25.57 16.69 10.01
CA ASN A 83 -25.76 15.75 11.13
C ASN A 83 -24.58 15.72 12.13
N TYR A 84 -24.00 16.89 12.40
CA TYR A 84 -22.84 17.05 13.28
C TYR A 84 -23.26 17.37 14.73
N TYR A 85 -23.76 16.36 15.44
CA TYR A 85 -24.37 16.49 16.76
C TYR A 85 -23.40 16.21 17.92
N THR A 86 -22.59 15.16 17.83
CA THR A 86 -21.70 14.67 18.91
C THR A 86 -20.25 14.54 18.44
N PRO A 87 -19.56 15.63 18.04
CA PRO A 87 -18.14 15.56 17.71
C PRO A 87 -17.29 15.13 18.92
N PRO A 88 -16.13 14.49 18.70
CA PRO A 88 -15.48 14.21 17.42
C PRO A 88 -15.99 12.93 16.73
N TYR A 89 -16.11 12.95 15.39
CA TYR A 89 -16.48 11.78 14.56
C TYR A 89 -15.27 11.09 13.91
N LEU A 90 -14.09 11.73 13.97
CA LEU A 90 -12.88 11.27 13.30
C LEU A 90 -11.70 11.27 14.27
N THR A 91 -10.90 10.21 14.21
CA THR A 91 -9.70 10.10 15.06
C THR A 91 -8.43 10.04 14.24
N ALA A 92 -7.36 10.58 14.79
CA ALA A 92 -5.99 10.44 14.28
C ALA A 92 -5.24 9.26 14.92
N LYS A 93 -5.87 8.54 15.86
CA LYS A 93 -5.24 7.43 16.57
C LYS A 93 -4.97 6.28 15.59
N PRO A 94 -3.71 5.84 15.41
CA PRO A 94 -3.40 4.74 14.51
C PRO A 94 -3.81 3.39 15.12
N ASP A 95 -4.00 2.40 14.26
CA ASP A 95 -3.97 1.00 14.69
C ASP A 95 -2.55 0.48 14.63
N ILE A 96 -2.08 -0.09 15.74
CA ILE A 96 -0.71 -0.56 15.89
C ILE A 96 -0.68 -2.07 15.67
N TYR A 97 0.20 -2.51 14.76
CA TYR A 97 0.49 -3.91 14.53
C TYR A 97 1.97 -4.18 14.77
N TYR A 98 2.27 -5.22 15.53
CA TYR A 98 3.63 -5.68 15.79
C TYR A 98 3.89 -6.99 15.06
N HIS A 99 5.00 -7.06 14.34
CA HIS A 99 5.51 -8.29 13.74
C HIS A 99 7.02 -8.35 13.90
N ARG A 100 7.50 -9.43 14.50
CA ARG A 100 8.93 -9.71 14.59
C ARG A 100 9.40 -10.34 13.29
N LEU A 101 10.32 -9.67 12.61
CA LEU A 101 10.89 -10.16 11.35
C LEU A 101 11.64 -11.47 11.55
N THR A 102 11.51 -12.35 10.57
CA THR A 102 12.21 -13.62 10.49
C THR A 102 12.99 -13.69 9.18
N ALA A 103 13.95 -14.60 9.06
CA ALA A 103 14.67 -14.84 7.79
C ALA A 103 13.76 -15.24 6.62
N LYS A 104 12.49 -15.60 6.86
CA LYS A 104 11.48 -15.90 5.82
C LYS A 104 10.86 -14.63 5.22
N ASP A 105 10.90 -13.51 5.95
CA ASP A 105 10.39 -12.21 5.54
C ASP A 105 11.42 -11.52 4.65
N LYS A 106 11.06 -11.26 3.38
CA LYS A 106 12.02 -10.75 2.39
C LYS A 106 11.89 -9.26 2.14
N PHE A 107 10.67 -8.75 2.18
CA PHE A 107 10.38 -7.35 1.93
C PHE A 107 9.03 -6.94 2.53
N LEU A 108 8.83 -5.63 2.63
CA LEU A 108 7.57 -4.98 2.98
C LEU A 108 7.18 -4.00 1.86
N ILE A 109 5.91 -4.02 1.46
CA ILE A 109 5.33 -3.05 0.53
C ILE A 109 4.43 -2.11 1.33
N ILE A 110 4.69 -0.81 1.23
CA ILE A 110 3.84 0.25 1.76
C ILE A 110 3.35 1.05 0.55
N ALA A 111 2.04 1.19 0.38
CA ALA A 111 1.47 1.94 -0.73
C ALA A 111 0.13 2.59 -0.38
N SER A 112 -0.24 3.65 -1.11
CA SER A 112 -1.58 4.24 -1.08
C SER A 112 -2.63 3.32 -1.70
N ASP A 113 -3.90 3.60 -1.43
CA ASP A 113 -5.08 2.99 -2.05
C ASP A 113 -5.03 3.02 -3.58
N GLY A 114 -4.51 4.09 -4.17
CA GLY A 114 -4.30 4.16 -5.62
C GLY A 114 -3.56 2.95 -6.20
N LEU A 115 -2.66 2.28 -5.46
CA LEU A 115 -2.10 1.00 -5.89
C LEU A 115 -3.09 -0.16 -5.64
N TRP A 116 -3.58 -0.28 -4.40
CA TRP A 116 -4.36 -1.43 -3.93
C TRP A 116 -5.73 -1.56 -4.58
N ASP A 117 -6.29 -0.48 -5.10
CA ASP A 117 -7.52 -0.47 -5.90
C ASP A 117 -7.34 -1.12 -7.27
N THR A 118 -6.09 -1.24 -7.74
CA THR A 118 -5.75 -1.79 -9.07
C THR A 118 -5.14 -3.18 -9.04
N MET A 119 -4.64 -3.63 -7.88
CA MET A 119 -3.98 -4.94 -7.75
C MET A 119 -4.15 -5.55 -6.36
N SER A 120 -4.24 -6.88 -6.33
CA SER A 120 -4.29 -7.60 -5.07
C SER A 120 -2.92 -7.66 -4.38
N ALA A 121 -2.93 -7.83 -3.05
CA ALA A 121 -1.72 -8.02 -2.26
C ALA A 121 -0.88 -9.24 -2.71
N VAL A 122 -1.55 -10.30 -3.19
CA VAL A 122 -0.88 -11.51 -3.70
C VAL A 122 -0.14 -11.19 -4.99
N GLU A 123 -0.76 -10.47 -5.93
CA GLU A 123 -0.14 -10.06 -7.18
C GLU A 123 1.04 -9.12 -6.95
N ALA A 124 0.88 -8.11 -6.09
CA ALA A 124 1.97 -7.18 -5.76
C ALA A 124 3.18 -7.90 -5.17
N VAL A 125 2.95 -8.81 -4.21
CA VAL A 125 4.00 -9.62 -3.58
C VAL A 125 4.66 -10.57 -4.60
N ARG A 126 3.88 -11.16 -5.50
CA ARG A 126 4.43 -11.99 -6.58
C ARG A 126 5.34 -11.18 -7.50
N LEU A 127 4.88 -10.02 -7.98
CA LEU A 127 5.65 -9.13 -8.87
C LEU A 127 6.95 -8.65 -8.21
N VAL A 128 6.91 -8.20 -6.96
CA VAL A 128 8.12 -7.79 -6.23
C VAL A 128 9.04 -8.98 -6.00
N GLY A 129 8.49 -10.14 -5.66
CA GLY A 129 9.26 -11.35 -5.43
C GLY A 129 10.00 -11.84 -6.68
N GLU A 130 9.33 -11.84 -7.83
CA GLU A 130 9.93 -12.14 -9.14
C GLU A 130 10.99 -11.10 -9.52
N HIS A 131 10.69 -9.80 -9.33
CA HIS A 131 11.62 -8.70 -9.53
C HIS A 131 12.89 -8.86 -8.68
N MET A 132 12.74 -9.21 -7.41
CA MET A 132 13.84 -9.42 -6.47
C MET A 132 14.77 -10.56 -6.92
N LYS A 133 14.21 -11.70 -7.37
CA LYS A 133 14.99 -12.84 -7.90
C LYS A 133 15.82 -12.42 -9.10
N GLY A 134 15.24 -11.67 -10.04
CA GLY A 134 15.93 -11.23 -11.24
C GLY A 134 16.89 -10.04 -11.06
N LYS A 135 16.75 -9.26 -9.98
CA LYS A 135 17.62 -8.09 -9.70
C LYS A 135 19.09 -8.46 -9.51
N VAL A 136 19.38 -9.70 -9.09
CA VAL A 136 20.75 -10.25 -8.97
C VAL A 136 21.54 -10.07 -10.27
N PHE A 137 20.86 -10.01 -11.42
CA PHE A 137 21.47 -9.77 -12.73
C PHE A 137 22.05 -8.36 -12.92
N PHE A 138 21.39 -7.31 -12.40
CA PHE A 138 21.87 -5.93 -12.59
C PHE A 138 23.19 -5.65 -11.88
N ASN A 139 23.51 -6.46 -10.87
CA ASN A 139 24.77 -6.36 -10.14
C ASN A 139 25.84 -7.23 -10.85
N PRO A 140 27.06 -6.72 -11.08
CA PRO A 140 28.18 -7.54 -11.50
C PRO A 140 28.36 -8.75 -10.58
N LEU A 141 28.81 -9.88 -11.14
CA LEU A 141 29.14 -11.05 -10.33
C LEU A 141 30.25 -10.68 -9.34
N LYS A 142 29.92 -10.68 -8.05
CA LYS A 142 30.88 -10.61 -6.96
C LYS A 142 30.96 -11.97 -6.32
N LEU A 143 32.16 -12.54 -6.28
CA LEU A 143 32.39 -13.80 -5.59
C LEU A 143 32.26 -13.55 -4.08
N PRO A 144 31.56 -14.43 -3.34
CA PRO A 144 31.37 -14.25 -1.90
C PRO A 144 32.70 -14.32 -1.14
N GLN A 145 33.69 -15.05 -1.68
CA GLN A 145 35.03 -15.20 -1.11
C GLN A 145 36.08 -15.30 -2.23
N LYS A 146 37.35 -14.98 -1.92
CA LYS A 146 38.46 -15.00 -2.90
C LYS A 146 38.88 -16.42 -3.33
N ASN A 147 38.73 -17.42 -2.45
CA ASN A 147 39.19 -18.81 -2.68
C ASN A 147 38.01 -19.77 -2.88
N ILE A 148 37.07 -19.40 -3.75
CA ILE A 148 35.90 -20.22 -4.06
C ILE A 148 36.28 -21.36 -5.02
N GLN A 149 35.70 -22.56 -4.85
CA GLN A 149 35.97 -23.68 -5.75
C GLN A 149 35.26 -23.49 -7.09
N LEU A 150 35.81 -24.07 -8.17
CA LEU A 150 35.17 -23.98 -9.49
C LEU A 150 33.74 -24.56 -9.50
N GLY A 151 33.47 -25.59 -8.68
CA GLY A 151 32.14 -26.17 -8.52
C GLY A 151 31.12 -25.15 -8.02
N ASP A 152 31.44 -24.45 -6.93
CA ASP A 152 30.58 -23.41 -6.35
C ASP A 152 30.37 -22.23 -7.32
N VAL A 153 31.41 -21.85 -8.08
CA VAL A 153 31.28 -20.83 -9.14
C VAL A 153 30.31 -21.28 -10.22
N ASN A 154 30.38 -22.55 -10.64
CA ASN A 154 29.47 -23.09 -11.64
C ASN A 154 28.01 -23.12 -11.13
N GLU A 155 27.78 -23.53 -9.88
CA GLU A 155 26.45 -23.46 -9.27
C GLU A 155 25.89 -22.03 -9.23
N LEU A 156 26.73 -21.06 -8.85
CA LEU A 156 26.35 -19.66 -8.82
C LEU A 156 25.98 -19.14 -10.22
N LEU A 157 26.77 -19.52 -11.25
CA LEU A 157 26.50 -19.16 -12.63
C LEU A 157 25.21 -19.82 -13.17
N LEU A 158 24.95 -21.08 -12.82
CA LEU A 158 23.70 -21.77 -13.17
C LEU A 158 22.49 -21.06 -12.55
N HIS A 159 22.55 -20.71 -11.26
CA HIS A 159 21.49 -19.94 -10.60
C HIS A 159 21.27 -18.56 -11.26
N ARG A 160 22.35 -17.86 -11.65
CA ARG A 160 22.24 -16.60 -12.40
C ARG A 160 21.63 -16.81 -13.80
N LYS A 161 21.96 -17.90 -14.48
CA LYS A 161 21.40 -18.24 -15.79
C LYS A 161 19.90 -18.52 -15.71
N GLU A 162 19.45 -19.22 -14.68
CA GLU A 162 18.01 -19.42 -14.45
C GLU A 162 17.29 -18.10 -14.19
N SER A 163 17.91 -17.21 -13.41
CA SER A 163 17.39 -15.88 -13.11
C SER A 163 17.25 -14.97 -14.35
N LEU A 164 17.94 -15.27 -15.47
CA LEU A 164 17.80 -14.56 -16.74
C LEU A 164 16.39 -14.71 -17.34
N LYS A 165 15.73 -15.84 -17.12
CA LYS A 165 14.35 -16.07 -17.59
C LYS A 165 13.38 -15.06 -16.95
N SER A 166 13.72 -14.54 -15.78
CA SER A 166 12.95 -13.56 -15.01
C SER A 166 13.59 -12.16 -14.99
N LYS A 167 14.40 -11.79 -16.01
CA LYS A 167 15.08 -10.49 -16.03
C LYS A 167 14.06 -9.34 -15.93
N PRO A 168 14.07 -8.55 -14.85
CA PRO A 168 13.09 -7.48 -14.68
C PRO A 168 13.38 -6.36 -15.67
N LYS A 169 12.32 -5.86 -16.34
CA LYS A 169 12.43 -4.70 -17.24
C LYS A 169 12.79 -3.43 -16.48
N ASP A 170 12.23 -3.26 -15.29
CA ASP A 170 12.41 -2.09 -14.44
C ASP A 170 13.58 -2.31 -13.46
N ARG A 171 14.38 -1.27 -13.23
CA ARG A 171 15.47 -1.32 -12.21
C ARG A 171 14.93 -1.20 -10.78
N ASN A 172 13.80 -0.51 -10.61
CA ASN A 172 13.17 -0.22 -9.33
C ASN A 172 11.84 -1.01 -9.23
N ALA A 173 11.64 -1.74 -8.12
CA ALA A 173 10.45 -2.56 -7.91
C ALA A 173 9.17 -1.73 -7.68
N ALA A 174 9.25 -0.55 -7.08
CA ALA A 174 8.11 0.36 -6.96
C ALA A 174 7.66 0.85 -8.34
N THR A 175 8.61 1.23 -9.21
CA THR A 175 8.30 1.56 -10.62
C THR A 175 7.70 0.36 -11.35
N HIS A 176 8.22 -0.85 -11.08
CA HIS A 176 7.67 -2.08 -11.64
C HIS A 176 6.20 -2.29 -11.24
N LEU A 177 5.88 -2.11 -9.95
CA LEU A 177 4.51 -2.18 -9.45
C LEU A 177 3.62 -1.14 -10.10
N ILE A 178 4.01 0.14 -10.14
CA ILE A 178 3.22 1.21 -10.75
C ILE A 178 2.98 0.95 -12.25
N ARG A 179 3.98 0.42 -12.97
CA ARG A 179 3.83 0.04 -14.38
C ARG A 179 2.77 -1.04 -14.56
N HIS A 180 2.77 -2.04 -13.68
CA HIS A 180 1.76 -3.11 -13.68
C HIS A 180 0.38 -2.62 -13.20
N ALA A 181 0.32 -1.66 -12.28
CA ALA A 181 -0.94 -1.05 -11.82
C ALA A 181 -1.67 -0.35 -12.97
N ILE A 182 -0.93 0.42 -13.77
CA ILE A 182 -1.51 1.25 -14.84
C ILE A 182 -1.72 0.45 -16.13
N GLY A 183 -0.75 -0.38 -16.51
CA GLY A 183 -0.74 -1.09 -17.79
C GLY A 183 -1.03 -2.58 -17.70
N GLY A 184 -1.31 -3.12 -16.52
CA GLY A 184 -1.50 -4.56 -16.31
C GLY A 184 -2.74 -5.11 -17.00
N THR A 185 -2.59 -6.30 -17.56
CA THR A 185 -3.63 -7.17 -18.10
C THR A 185 -3.33 -8.61 -17.69
N GLU A 186 -4.28 -9.53 -17.92
CA GLU A 186 -4.09 -10.97 -17.61
C GLU A 186 -2.88 -11.58 -18.36
N TYR A 187 -2.51 -11.01 -19.50
CA TYR A 187 -1.43 -11.50 -20.37
C TYR A 187 -0.11 -10.73 -20.23
N GLY A 188 -0.04 -9.70 -19.39
CA GLY A 188 1.17 -8.90 -19.20
C GLY A 188 0.90 -7.41 -19.15
N ILE A 189 1.78 -6.60 -19.75
CA ILE A 189 1.65 -5.14 -19.76
C ILE A 189 1.22 -4.70 -21.16
N ASP A 190 0.08 -4.03 -21.24
CA ASP A 190 -0.34 -3.30 -22.44
C ASP A 190 0.35 -1.92 -22.46
N HIS A 191 1.34 -1.80 -23.34
CA HIS A 191 2.11 -0.57 -23.50
C HIS A 191 1.30 0.56 -24.14
N SER A 192 0.29 0.25 -24.96
CA SER A 192 -0.59 1.26 -25.57
C SER A 192 -1.48 1.89 -24.51
N ARG A 193 -2.11 1.06 -23.67
CA ARG A 193 -2.90 1.54 -22.52
C ARG A 193 -2.06 2.34 -21.54
N LEU A 194 -0.87 1.84 -21.20
CA LEU A 194 0.07 2.54 -20.31
C LEU A 194 0.44 3.92 -20.86
N ALA A 195 0.82 4.01 -22.14
CA ALA A 195 1.17 5.27 -22.78
C ALA A 195 -0.02 6.24 -22.81
N HIS A 196 -1.22 5.75 -23.10
CA HIS A 196 -2.43 6.54 -23.11
C HIS A 196 -2.73 7.14 -21.73
N LEU A 197 -2.76 6.30 -20.68
CA LEU A 197 -3.06 6.73 -19.31
C LEU A 197 -2.02 7.73 -18.77
N LEU A 198 -0.73 7.53 -19.08
CA LEU A 198 0.33 8.45 -18.68
C LEU A 198 0.31 9.79 -19.44
N SER A 199 -0.28 9.82 -20.64
CA SER A 199 -0.39 11.04 -21.47
C SER A 199 -1.62 11.89 -21.13
N LEU A 200 -2.51 11.43 -20.25
CA LEU A 200 -3.69 12.19 -19.82
C LEU A 200 -3.27 13.48 -19.10
N SER A 201 -3.97 14.58 -19.37
CA SER A 201 -3.78 15.85 -18.67
C SER A 201 -4.15 15.73 -17.18
N SER A 202 -3.64 16.64 -16.35
CA SER A 202 -3.95 16.71 -14.92
C SER A 202 -5.46 16.71 -14.66
N ASP A 203 -6.22 17.43 -15.48
CA ASP A 203 -7.65 17.68 -15.29
C ASP A 203 -8.49 16.42 -15.46
N VAL A 204 -8.01 15.47 -16.27
CA VAL A 204 -8.73 14.23 -16.60
C VAL A 204 -8.10 13.02 -15.92
N SER A 205 -6.81 13.08 -15.57
CA SER A 205 -6.05 11.95 -15.00
C SER A 205 -6.74 11.30 -13.79
N ARG A 206 -7.33 12.12 -12.90
CA ARG A 206 -8.05 11.68 -11.70
C ARG A 206 -9.33 10.88 -11.96
N MET A 207 -9.87 10.93 -13.17
CA MET A 207 -11.01 10.08 -13.56
C MET A 207 -10.59 8.64 -13.86
N PHE A 208 -9.31 8.41 -14.15
CA PHE A 208 -8.81 7.11 -14.61
C PHE A 208 -7.84 6.44 -13.63
N ARG A 209 -7.20 7.23 -12.76
CA ARG A 209 -6.31 6.73 -11.72
C ARG A 209 -6.29 7.69 -10.54
N ASP A 210 -6.00 7.15 -9.36
CA ASP A 210 -5.65 7.97 -8.20
C ASP A 210 -4.13 8.17 -8.09
N ASP A 211 -3.72 9.01 -7.15
CA ASP A 211 -2.33 9.26 -6.82
C ASP A 211 -1.70 7.97 -6.23
N MET A 212 -0.71 7.41 -6.95
CA MET A 212 -0.04 6.17 -6.56
C MET A 212 1.31 6.46 -5.90
N THR A 213 1.44 6.13 -4.62
CA THR A 213 2.73 6.14 -3.90
C THR A 213 3.07 4.74 -3.46
N VAL A 214 4.30 4.28 -3.76
CA VAL A 214 4.75 2.91 -3.44
C VAL A 214 6.17 2.94 -2.88
N THR A 215 6.36 2.29 -1.74
CA THR A 215 7.67 2.06 -1.09
C THR A 215 7.88 0.56 -0.89
N VAL A 216 8.99 0.04 -1.41
CA VAL A 216 9.38 -1.37 -1.23
C VAL A 216 10.64 -1.42 -0.39
N ILE A 217 10.54 -2.02 0.80
CA ILE A 217 11.63 -2.14 1.78
C ILE A 217 12.11 -3.58 1.74
N TYR A 218 13.40 -3.80 1.47
CA TYR A 218 14.02 -5.13 1.47
C TYR A 218 14.70 -5.40 2.80
N PHE A 219 14.55 -6.61 3.32
CA PHE A 219 15.21 -7.03 4.55
C PHE A 219 16.46 -7.88 4.26
N ASP A 220 17.49 -7.70 5.09
CA ASP A 220 18.67 -8.56 5.05
C ASP A 220 18.35 -9.90 5.73
N SER A 221 18.18 -10.93 4.91
CA SER A 221 17.85 -12.27 5.40
C SER A 221 18.99 -12.93 6.15
N GLU A 222 20.25 -12.63 5.84
CA GLU A 222 21.39 -13.24 6.53
C GLU A 222 21.54 -12.64 7.92
N TYR A 223 21.39 -11.32 8.03
CA TYR A 223 21.33 -10.65 9.34
C TYR A 223 20.19 -11.21 10.21
N LEU A 224 18.99 -11.39 9.63
CA LEU A 224 17.85 -11.94 10.35
C LEU A 224 17.99 -13.43 10.74
N ARG A 225 18.92 -14.18 10.14
CA ARG A 225 19.26 -15.54 10.61
C ARG A 225 20.17 -15.52 11.83
N GLN A 226 21.07 -14.55 11.89
CA GLN A 226 22.10 -14.45 12.93
C GLN A 226 21.60 -13.80 14.22
N CYS A 227 20.49 -13.07 14.17
CA CYS A 227 19.78 -12.61 15.37
C CYS A 227 18.64 -13.58 15.71
N PRO A 228 18.90 -14.63 16.52
CA PRO A 228 17.85 -15.58 16.90
C PRO A 228 16.74 -14.89 17.69
N ALA A 229 15.57 -15.52 17.63
CA ALA A 229 14.39 -15.12 18.36
C ALA A 229 14.64 -15.17 19.89
#